data_AF-A0A376YEU3-F1
#
_entry.id   AF-A0A376YEU3-F1
#
_cell.length_a   1.000
_cell.length_b   1.000
_cell.length_c   1.000
_cell.angle_alpha   90.00
_cell.angle_beta   90.00
_cell.angle_gamma   90.00
#
_symmetry.space_group_name_H-M   'P 1'
#
loop_
_entity.id
_entity.type
_entity.pdbx_description
1 polymer ?
#
loop_
_entity_poly.entity_id
_entity_poly.type
_entity_poly.pdbx_seq_one_letter_code
_entity_poly.pdbx_strand_id
1 'polypeptide(L)'
;MIARWFWREWRSPSLLIVWLALSLAVACVLALGNISDRMEKGLSQQSREFMAGDRALRSSREVPQAWLEEAQKRGLKVGKQLTFATMTFAGDTPQLANVKAVDDIYPMYGDLQTNPLA
;
A
#
# COMPACT_ATOMS: atom_id res chain seq x y z
N MET A 1 -25.22 -36.65 -32.63
CA MET A 1 -24.43 -36.64 -33.89
C MET A 1 -23.71 -35.32 -34.17
N ILE A 2 -24.28 -34.16 -33.81
CA ILE A 2 -23.67 -32.82 -34.02
C ILE A 2 -22.35 -32.60 -33.24
N ALA A 3 -22.23 -33.13 -32.02
CA ALA A 3 -21.06 -32.93 -31.15
C ALA A 3 -19.73 -33.41 -31.77
N ARG A 4 -19.74 -34.51 -32.55
CA ARG A 4 -18.53 -35.04 -33.21
C ARG A 4 -18.06 -34.19 -34.38
N TRP A 5 -18.99 -33.54 -35.09
CA TRP A 5 -18.64 -32.60 -36.16
C TRP A 5 -18.07 -31.31 -35.59
N PHE A 6 -18.69 -30.79 -34.52
CA PHE A 6 -18.20 -29.61 -33.81
C PHE A 6 -16.78 -29.83 -33.25
N TRP A 7 -16.49 -31.02 -32.71
CA TRP A 7 -15.16 -31.39 -32.21
C TRP A 7 -14.09 -31.51 -33.30
N ARG A 8 -14.50 -31.83 -34.54
CA ARG A 8 -13.59 -31.90 -35.68
C ARG A 8 -13.31 -30.51 -36.27
N GLU A 9 -14.34 -29.66 -36.32
CA GLU A 9 -14.22 -28.27 -36.78
C GLU A 9 -13.46 -27.38 -35.80
N TRP A 10 -13.53 -27.66 -34.50
CA TRP A 10 -12.72 -27.00 -33.46
C TRP A 10 -11.22 -27.24 -33.65
N ARG A 11 -10.85 -28.30 -34.38
CA ARG A 11 -9.46 -28.64 -34.71
C ARG A 11 -8.97 -28.00 -36.02
N SER A 12 -9.81 -27.16 -36.66
CA SER A 12 -9.37 -26.38 -37.80
C SER A 12 -8.36 -25.32 -37.33
N PRO A 13 -7.24 -25.11 -38.05
CA PRO A 13 -6.18 -24.20 -37.62
C PRO A 13 -6.66 -22.76 -37.38
N SER A 14 -7.66 -22.32 -38.13
CA SER A 14 -8.21 -20.95 -38.03
C SER A 14 -8.99 -20.73 -36.73
N LEU A 15 -9.80 -21.69 -36.29
CA LEU A 15 -10.52 -21.58 -35.01
C LEU A 15 -9.56 -21.60 -33.81
N LEU A 16 -8.48 -22.39 -33.88
CA LEU A 16 -7.48 -22.45 -32.80
C LEU A 16 -6.76 -21.11 -32.61
N ILE A 17 -6.44 -20.39 -33.69
CA ILE A 17 -5.80 -19.07 -33.62
C ILE A 17 -6.73 -18.04 -32.98
N VAL A 18 -8.01 -18.02 -33.37
CA VAL A 18 -9.01 -17.12 -32.78
C VAL A 18 -9.22 -17.44 -31.29
N TRP A 19 -9.28 -18.72 -30.95
CA TRP A 19 -9.45 -19.17 -29.57
C TRP A 19 -8.25 -18.79 -28.70
N LEU A 20 -7.02 -18.97 -29.22
CA LEU A 20 -5.80 -18.54 -28.55
C LEU A 20 -5.77 -17.03 -28.33
N ALA A 21 -6.09 -16.24 -29.37
CA ALA A 21 -6.14 -14.78 -29.26
C ALA A 21 -7.17 -14.31 -28.22
N LEU A 22 -8.36 -14.92 -28.19
CA LEU A 22 -9.39 -14.63 -27.20
C LEU A 22 -8.92 -15.00 -25.78
N SER A 23 -8.32 -16.18 -25.62
CA SER A 23 -7.79 -16.64 -24.33
C SER A 23 -6.68 -15.72 -23.81
N LEU A 24 -5.81 -15.24 -24.71
CA LEU A 24 -4.74 -14.31 -24.38
C LEU A 24 -5.30 -12.96 -23.96
N ALA A 25 -6.31 -12.44 -24.66
CA ALA A 25 -6.98 -11.20 -24.29
C ALA A 25 -7.61 -11.28 -22.89
N VAL A 26 -8.35 -12.37 -22.61
CA VAL A 26 -8.97 -12.58 -21.28
C VAL A 26 -7.89 -12.76 -20.20
N ALA A 27 -6.82 -13.50 -20.49
CA ALA A 27 -5.70 -13.65 -19.56
C ALA A 27 -5.01 -12.31 -19.24
N CYS A 28 -4.82 -11.45 -20.24
CA CYS A 28 -4.27 -10.10 -20.04
C CYS A 28 -5.17 -9.24 -19.15
N VAL A 29 -6.49 -9.24 -19.38
CA VAL A 29 -7.44 -8.47 -18.54
C VAL A 29 -7.47 -8.98 -17.11
N LEU A 30 -7.48 -10.31 -16.91
CA LEU A 30 -7.42 -10.93 -15.58
C LEU A 30 -6.09 -10.66 -14.86
N ALA A 31 -4.97 -10.72 -15.58
CA ALA A 31 -3.66 -10.42 -15.02
C ALA A 31 -3.57 -8.97 -14.55
N LEU A 32 -4.10 -8.03 -15.33
CA LEU A 32 -4.16 -6.61 -14.96
C LEU A 32 -5.09 -6.37 -13.78
N GLY A 33 -6.26 -7.03 -13.72
CA GLY A 33 -7.14 -6.94 -12.55
C GLY A 33 -6.47 -7.45 -11.28
N ASN A 34 -5.81 -8.61 -11.37
CA ASN A 34 -5.14 -9.22 -10.22
C ASN A 34 -3.89 -8.43 -9.78
N ILE A 35 -3.20 -7.74 -10.70
CA ILE A 35 -2.08 -6.85 -10.34
C ILE A 35 -2.59 -5.65 -9.53
N SER A 36 -3.72 -5.06 -9.94
CA SER A 36 -4.35 -3.93 -9.24
C SER A 36 -4.82 -4.33 -7.85
N ASP A 37 -5.50 -5.47 -7.72
CA ASP A 37 -5.93 -6.00 -6.42
C ASP A 37 -4.74 -6.31 -5.50
N ARG A 38 -3.64 -6.80 -6.04
CA ARG A 38 -2.41 -7.06 -5.27
C ARG A 38 -1.70 -5.77 -4.88
N MET A 39 -1.67 -4.77 -5.74
CA MET A 39 -1.15 -3.44 -5.40
C MET A 39 -1.99 -2.80 -4.30
N GLU A 40 -3.32 -2.81 -4.43
CA GLU A 40 -4.22 -2.23 -3.44
C GLU A 40 -4.14 -2.96 -2.09
N LYS A 41 -4.10 -4.30 -2.10
CA LYS A 41 -3.88 -5.08 -0.88
C LYS A 41 -2.49 -4.88 -0.31
N GLY A 42 -1.44 -4.80 -1.13
CA GLY A 42 -0.08 -4.52 -0.69
C GLY A 42 0.03 -3.16 0.00
N LEU A 43 -0.57 -2.12 -0.60
CA LEU A 43 -0.66 -0.78 -0.03
C LEU A 43 -1.52 -0.75 1.24
N SER A 44 -2.63 -1.49 1.30
CA SER A 44 -3.50 -1.55 2.46
C SER A 44 -2.86 -2.33 3.63
N GLN A 45 -2.17 -3.43 3.34
CA GLN A 45 -1.45 -4.23 4.34
C GLN A 45 -0.23 -3.45 4.87
N GLN A 46 0.53 -2.80 3.99
CA GLN A 46 1.60 -1.87 4.39
C GLN A 46 1.06 -0.60 5.03
N SER A 47 -0.19 -0.21 4.82
CA SER A 47 -0.75 0.98 5.48
C SER A 47 -0.85 0.80 6.99
N ARG A 48 -1.03 -0.41 7.52
CA ARG A 48 -1.03 -0.64 8.98
C ARG A 48 0.37 -0.49 9.58
N GLU A 49 1.39 -1.02 8.90
CA GLU A 49 2.79 -0.80 9.27
C GLU A 49 3.21 0.66 9.07
N PHE A 50 2.76 1.31 7.99
CA PHE A 50 3.05 2.70 7.69
C PHE A 50 2.33 3.68 8.62
N MET A 51 1.09 3.37 9.02
CA MET A 51 0.38 4.09 10.08
C MET A 51 1.04 3.87 11.44
N ALA A 52 1.82 2.79 11.61
CA ALA A 52 2.51 2.44 12.84
C ALA A 52 1.60 2.49 14.08
N GLY A 53 0.33 2.12 13.92
CA GLY A 53 -0.70 2.17 14.95
C GLY A 53 -2.06 1.68 14.46
N ASP A 54 -2.93 1.26 15.38
CA ASP A 54 -4.29 0.80 15.05
C ASP A 54 -5.20 1.94 14.57
N ARG A 55 -4.97 3.16 15.07
CA ARG A 55 -5.67 4.38 14.67
C ARG A 55 -4.72 5.56 14.66
N ALA A 56 -4.74 6.33 13.59
CA ALA A 56 -4.00 7.59 13.48
C ALA A 56 -4.98 8.78 13.56
N LEU A 57 -4.82 9.63 14.57
CA LEU A 57 -5.49 10.94 14.63
C LEU A 57 -4.55 11.98 14.02
N ARG A 58 -4.89 12.52 12.85
CA ARG A 58 -4.12 13.57 12.20
C ARG A 58 -4.89 14.89 12.29
N SER A 59 -4.25 15.89 12.88
CA SER A 59 -4.78 17.24 12.98
C SER A 59 -3.70 18.23 12.57
N SER A 60 -4.07 19.24 11.79
CA SER A 60 -3.16 20.36 11.45
C SER A 60 -2.98 21.33 12.61
N ARG A 61 -3.76 21.18 13.69
CA ARG A 61 -3.70 21.97 14.93
C ARG A 61 -3.37 21.04 16.10
N GLU A 62 -2.82 21.59 17.17
CA GLU A 62 -2.56 20.84 18.40
C GLU A 62 -3.81 20.09 18.86
N VAL A 63 -3.66 18.79 19.12
CA VAL A 63 -4.75 17.95 19.61
C VAL A 63 -4.99 18.31 21.08
N PRO A 64 -6.25 18.58 21.50
CA PRO A 64 -6.55 18.90 22.89
C PRO A 64 -6.06 17.81 23.85
N GLN A 65 -5.32 18.20 24.89
CA GLN A 65 -4.75 17.26 25.87
C GLN A 65 -5.81 16.36 26.53
N ALA A 66 -7.01 16.87 26.76
CA ALA A 66 -8.12 16.11 27.34
C ALA A 66 -8.43 14.81 26.57
N TRP A 67 -8.29 14.81 25.24
CA TRP A 67 -8.51 13.62 24.42
C TRP A 67 -7.41 12.57 24.61
N LEU A 68 -6.17 13.02 24.75
CA LEU A 68 -5.02 12.14 24.98
C LEU A 68 -5.09 11.50 26.38
N GLU A 69 -5.47 12.28 27.38
CA GLU A 69 -5.69 11.80 28.75
C GLU A 69 -6.84 10.80 28.82
N GLU A 70 -7.96 11.05 28.13
CA GLU A 70 -9.07 10.09 28.09
C GLU A 70 -8.66 8.79 27.39
N ALA A 71 -7.89 8.87 26.31
CA ALA A 71 -7.36 7.69 25.63
C ALA A 71 -6.44 6.87 26.55
N GLN A 72 -5.57 7.53 27.32
CA GLN A 72 -4.73 6.87 28.34
C GLN A 72 -5.57 6.25 29.47
N LYS A 73 -6.61 6.94 29.94
CA LYS A 73 -7.55 6.41 30.96
C LYS A 73 -8.28 5.15 30.47
N ARG A 74 -8.56 5.06 29.17
CA ARG A 74 -9.15 3.87 28.52
C ARG A 74 -8.14 2.75 28.27
N GLY A 75 -6.87 2.92 28.68
CA GLY A 75 -5.80 1.92 28.53
C GLY A 75 -5.19 1.86 27.13
N LEU A 76 -5.44 2.85 26.27
CA LEU A 76 -4.86 2.89 24.93
C LEU A 76 -3.40 3.37 24.99
N LYS A 77 -2.52 2.75 24.21
CA LYS A 77 -1.18 3.28 23.96
C LYS A 77 -1.29 4.45 23.00
N VAL A 78 -0.83 5.63 23.42
CA VAL A 78 -0.92 6.86 22.65
C VAL A 78 0.48 7.33 22.31
N GLY A 79 0.80 7.37 21.02
CA GLY A 79 2.04 7.92 20.49
C GLY A 79 1.81 9.34 19.95
N LYS A 80 2.76 10.25 20.18
CA LYS A 80 2.75 11.60 19.60
C LYS A 80 3.76 11.65 18.46
N GLN A 81 3.32 12.19 17.33
CA GLN A 81 4.18 12.44 16.18
C GLN A 81 3.94 13.83 15.62
N LEU A 82 5.01 14.49 15.19
CA LEU A 82 4.98 15.74 14.45
C LEU A 82 5.61 15.49 13.09
N THR A 83 4.99 15.97 12.02
CA THR A 83 5.54 15.85 10.67
C THR A 83 5.43 17.18 9.96
N PHE A 84 6.56 17.70 9.49
CA PHE A 84 6.62 18.97 8.78
C PHE A 84 7.66 18.92 7.66
N ALA A 85 7.35 19.59 6.55
CA ALA A 85 8.29 19.79 5.46
C ALA A 85 9.16 21.02 5.75
N THR A 86 10.47 20.89 5.53
CA THR A 86 11.44 21.97 5.71
C THR A 86 12.54 21.86 4.67
N MET A 87 13.23 22.97 4.39
CA MET A 87 14.42 22.95 3.54
C MET A 87 15.63 22.62 4.44
N THR A 88 16.36 21.56 4.14
CA THR A 88 17.60 21.20 4.83
C THR A 88 18.78 21.32 3.87
N PHE A 89 19.98 21.46 4.41
CA PHE A 89 21.20 21.50 3.61
C PHE A 89 21.96 20.19 3.80
N ALA A 90 22.31 19.54 2.69
CA ALA A 90 23.28 18.45 2.66
C ALA A 90 24.54 18.99 1.95
N GLY A 91 25.54 19.39 2.74
CA GLY A 91 26.66 20.20 2.25
C GLY A 91 26.18 21.57 1.77
N ASP A 92 26.53 21.94 0.52
CA ASP A 92 26.14 23.22 -0.10
C ASP A 92 24.82 23.16 -0.90
N THR A 93 24.16 21.99 -0.94
CA THR A 93 22.94 21.79 -1.71
C THR A 93 21.69 21.90 -0.82
N PRO A 94 20.78 22.88 -1.05
CA PRO A 94 19.49 22.90 -0.39
C PRO A 94 18.61 21.77 -0.95
N GLN A 95 17.98 21.00 -0.06
CA GLN A 95 17.05 19.92 -0.39
C GLN A 95 15.79 20.03 0.45
N LEU A 96 14.64 19.74 -0.18
CA LEU A 96 13.38 19.65 0.54
C LEU A 96 13.34 18.34 1.33
N ALA A 97 13.32 18.44 2.65
CA ALA A 97 13.22 17.29 3.54
C ALA A 97 11.89 17.29 4.28
N ASN A 98 11.36 16.09 4.52
CA ASN A 98 10.21 15.89 5.38
C ASN A 98 10.69 15.32 6.71
N VAL A 99 10.58 16.11 7.78
CA VAL A 99 11.04 15.73 9.11
C VAL A 99 9.85 15.16 9.88
N LYS A 100 10.01 13.92 10.34
CA LYS A 100 9.08 13.27 11.27
C LYS A 100 9.74 13.15 12.64
N ALA A 101 9.24 13.92 13.61
CA ALA A 101 9.57 13.75 15.01
C ALA A 101 8.58 12.75 15.63
N VAL A 102 9.12 11.75 16.32
CA VAL A 102 8.36 10.67 16.95
C VAL A 102 8.75 10.57 18.42
N ASP A 103 7.89 9.96 19.23
CA ASP A 103 8.20 9.61 20.61
C ASP A 103 8.81 8.21 20.74
N ASP A 104 9.19 7.83 21.95
CA ASP A 104 9.84 6.54 22.25
C ASP A 104 8.93 5.32 22.01
N ILE A 105 7.64 5.54 21.76
CA ILE A 105 6.65 4.48 21.54
C ILE A 105 6.57 4.11 20.04
N TYR A 106 7.17 4.94 19.18
CA TYR A 106 7.22 4.70 17.75
C TYR A 106 8.40 3.78 17.35
N PRO A 107 8.21 2.86 16.40
CA PRO A 107 6.95 2.45 15.79
C PRO A 107 6.19 1.45 16.68
N MET A 108 4.85 1.56 16.79
CA MET A 108 4.06 0.58 17.55
C MET A 108 3.93 -0.77 16.81
N TYR A 109 4.13 -0.77 15.50
CA TYR A 109 4.10 -1.93 14.62
C TYR A 109 5.25 -1.85 13.61
N GLY A 110 5.98 -2.96 13.44
CA GLY A 110 7.15 -3.05 12.56
C GLY A 110 8.44 -2.51 13.18
N ASP A 111 9.50 -2.42 12.38
CA ASP A 111 10.82 -1.93 12.78
C ASP A 111 11.22 -0.70 11.97
N LEU A 112 11.76 0.33 12.63
CA LEU A 112 12.28 1.52 11.95
C LEU A 112 13.70 1.25 11.44
N GLN A 113 13.87 1.21 10.13
CA GLN A 113 15.19 1.16 9.49
C GLN A 113 15.62 2.56 9.05
N THR A 114 16.68 3.07 9.65
CA THR A 114 17.25 4.40 9.32
C THR A 114 18.47 4.31 8.39
N ASN A 115 18.95 3.10 8.11
CA ASN A 115 20.12 2.90 7.26
C ASN A 115 19.67 2.53 5.85
N PRO A 116 19.92 3.38 4.83
CA PRO A 116 19.67 2.98 3.45
C PRO A 116 20.62 1.83 3.07
N LEU A 117 20.10 0.83 2.36
CA LEU A 117 20.95 -0.16 1.70
C LEU A 117 21.83 0.59 0.69
N ALA A 118 23.15 0.50 0.88
CA ALA A 118 24.15 1.14 0.02
C ALA A 118 24.10 0.61 -1.42
#